data_AF-A0AAV6CL32-F1
#
_entry.id   AF-A0AAV6CL32-F1
#
_cell.length_a   1.000
_cell.length_b   1.000
_cell.length_c   1.000
_cell.angle_alpha   90.00
_cell.angle_beta   90.00
_cell.angle_gamma   90.00
#
_symmetry.space_group_name_H-M   'P 1'
#
loop_
_entity.id
_entity.type
_entity.pdbx_description
1 polymer ?
#
loop_
_entity_poly.entity_id
_entity_poly.type
_entity_poly.pdbx_seq_one_letter_code
_entity_poly.pdbx_strand_id
1 'polypeptide(L)'
;MKYLVIIVSALQCLGLAFAQPASESATPVPAVRQVELILCEEGAFKVRFPDGNERDIPSGVSELEQVTFRVSGPSVWVKPLVSDIQVTARSVGGWQVDLAQNVAATFTVHCRKGRVEVAADADNLLPAVIVLKEGGHVELRASAKATAEFFSNGSYLIRGEGEALARNADGQKIHLGEPGALMTGGPLVQVINSKGNPDWERVSPISKVRLSGSASGEVKVTAGKQTVTISGGGKRSVQIPETGSVIVFEELANRKGYSLFVEKGEFRVSIEGVLNWTAIASTDQRAELTWNRLDRSVDIRNLSSSRMVSLLPSRNFVEIDPGAQFQYSWMIGQKFATAATGGDVKMYSRDGAYNLNLRNSNQVFTITRDDALIRKPGLPLHLNWDTGAPLSVNASVDYAQLKPGSEHVVRFGQEGEAHLYYSEGGFLRVAAAEHKFSLKIESLNGLLVELEAGDEVQMILDRRKGTFTLQTGIDNSFTVGVDTQNGFAPQVGANRAINFNIKKDGAMTTTASGFLVNYTPGAEDPLLNDDHDPLIPDRVDQTPVSVVR
;
A
#
# COMPACT_ATOMS: atom_id res chain seq x y z
N MET A 1 -62.00 21.37 13.14
CA MET A 1 -62.30 22.80 13.30
C MET A 1 -63.38 22.98 14.36
N LYS A 2 -63.05 23.61 15.49
CA LYS A 2 -63.86 24.58 16.26
C LYS A 2 -63.16 24.81 17.60
N TYR A 3 -62.66 26.03 17.75
CA TYR A 3 -62.14 26.58 19.00
C TYR A 3 -63.27 26.72 20.02
N LEU A 4 -62.98 26.55 21.30
CA LEU A 4 -63.70 27.26 22.34
C LEU A 4 -62.72 27.75 23.42
N VAL A 5 -62.62 29.06 23.47
CA VAL A 5 -61.99 29.89 24.49
C VAL A 5 -62.93 29.98 25.68
N ILE A 6 -62.41 29.79 26.90
CA ILE A 6 -63.05 30.28 28.13
C ILE A 6 -62.01 31.10 28.90
N ILE A 7 -62.32 32.38 29.03
CA ILE A 7 -61.75 33.36 29.98
C ILE A 7 -62.77 33.52 31.13
N VAL A 8 -62.34 34.14 32.24
CA VAL A 8 -63.10 34.73 33.39
C VAL A 8 -62.88 33.87 34.66
N SER A 9 -62.42 34.33 35.82
CA SER A 9 -62.05 35.64 36.38
C SER A 9 -61.22 35.41 37.66
N ALA A 10 -60.14 36.15 37.90
CA ALA A 10 -60.04 37.28 38.83
C ALA A 10 -60.67 37.09 40.24
N LEU A 11 -59.80 36.89 41.25
CA LEU A 11 -60.04 37.36 42.62
C LEU A 11 -58.74 38.01 43.13
N GLN A 12 -58.84 39.29 43.48
CA GLN A 12 -57.80 40.07 44.18
C GLN A 12 -58.03 40.05 45.69
N CYS A 13 -56.96 40.42 46.40
CA CYS A 13 -56.86 40.88 47.79
C CYS A 13 -56.60 39.81 48.87
N LEU A 14 -55.34 39.72 49.30
CA LEU A 14 -54.90 40.35 50.55
C LEU A 14 -53.38 40.23 50.72
N GLY A 15 -52.74 41.38 50.97
CA GLY A 15 -51.31 41.48 51.19
C GLY A 15 -50.89 40.86 52.51
N LEU A 16 -49.86 40.03 52.43
CA LEU A 16 -48.91 39.78 53.52
C LEU A 16 -47.52 39.86 52.89
N ALA A 17 -46.82 40.95 53.21
CA ALA A 17 -45.43 41.15 52.83
C ALA A 17 -44.57 40.15 53.61
N PHE A 18 -44.27 39.01 52.99
CA PHE A 18 -43.08 38.24 53.32
C PHE A 18 -41.92 38.84 52.55
N ALA A 19 -40.94 39.40 53.27
CA ALA A 19 -39.64 39.70 52.71
C ALA A 19 -39.05 38.39 52.19
N GLN A 20 -39.09 38.18 50.87
CA GLN A 20 -38.27 37.15 50.24
C GLN A 20 -36.79 37.50 50.51
N PRO A 21 -35.96 36.54 50.95
CA PRO A 21 -34.52 36.74 50.87
C PRO A 21 -34.21 37.05 49.41
N ALA A 22 -33.45 38.12 49.17
CA ALA A 22 -32.97 38.48 47.85
C ALA A 22 -32.44 37.20 47.18
N SER A 23 -33.09 36.77 46.10
CA SER A 23 -32.56 35.71 45.27
C SER A 23 -31.19 36.21 44.81
N GLU A 24 -30.13 35.60 45.34
CA GLU A 24 -28.79 35.76 44.78
C GLU A 24 -28.94 35.58 43.27
N SER A 25 -28.72 36.65 42.51
CA SER A 25 -28.66 36.57 41.06
C SER A 25 -27.59 35.53 40.76
N ALA A 26 -27.99 34.32 40.36
CA ALA A 26 -27.07 33.30 39.95
C ALA A 26 -26.24 33.91 38.84
N THR A 27 -25.00 34.26 39.17
CA THR A 27 -24.05 34.81 38.22
C THR A 27 -23.99 33.79 37.09
N PRO A 28 -24.24 34.20 35.83
CA PRO A 28 -24.18 33.26 34.72
C PRO A 28 -22.79 32.63 34.74
N VAL A 29 -22.74 31.31 34.97
CA VAL A 29 -21.50 30.55 34.94
C VAL A 29 -20.94 30.75 33.53
N PRO A 30 -19.73 31.31 33.38
CA PRO A 30 -19.16 31.53 32.06
C PRO A 30 -19.05 30.19 31.33
N ALA A 31 -19.58 30.13 30.11
CA ALA A 31 -19.52 28.91 29.32
C ALA A 31 -18.05 28.50 29.10
N VAL A 32 -17.69 27.29 29.54
CA VAL A 32 -16.38 26.71 29.24
C VAL A 32 -16.31 26.48 27.74
N ARG A 33 -15.41 27.20 27.06
CA ARG A 33 -15.21 27.08 25.61
C ARG A 33 -13.96 26.31 25.23
N GLN A 34 -13.02 26.13 26.17
CA GLN A 34 -11.74 25.50 25.92
C GLN A 34 -11.26 24.72 27.14
N VAL A 35 -10.78 23.51 26.90
CA VAL A 35 -10.25 22.55 27.87
C VAL A 35 -8.87 22.12 27.37
N GLU A 36 -7.80 22.59 28.01
CA GLU A 36 -6.45 22.11 27.69
C GLU A 36 -6.13 20.91 28.59
N LEU A 37 -5.94 19.72 27.99
CA LEU A 37 -5.45 18.54 28.70
C LEU A 37 -3.94 18.68 28.91
N ILE A 38 -3.54 18.69 30.17
CA ILE A 38 -2.14 18.70 30.56
C ILE A 38 -1.84 17.29 31.07
N LEU A 39 -1.12 16.52 30.26
CA LEU A 39 -0.57 15.25 30.73
C LEU A 39 0.70 15.53 31.51
N CYS A 40 0.70 15.10 32.76
CA CYS A 40 1.92 14.89 33.51
C CYS A 40 2.47 13.50 33.14
N GLU A 41 3.80 13.33 33.16
CA GLU A 41 4.40 12.01 32.96
C GLU A 41 3.71 10.99 33.88
N GLU A 42 3.32 9.84 33.32
CA GLU A 42 2.75 8.69 34.05
C GLU A 42 1.33 8.84 34.64
N GLY A 43 0.39 9.45 33.90
CA GLY A 43 -1.05 9.15 34.07
C GLY A 43 -1.85 10.09 34.96
N ALA A 44 -1.27 11.21 35.41
CA ALA A 44 -2.03 12.30 35.99
C ALA A 44 -2.51 13.26 34.89
N PHE A 45 -3.83 13.48 34.82
CA PHE A 45 -4.45 14.44 33.93
C PHE A 45 -4.82 15.70 34.71
N LYS A 46 -4.33 16.83 34.22
CA LYS A 46 -4.81 18.15 34.63
C LYS A 46 -5.62 18.75 33.50
N VAL A 47 -6.63 19.53 33.86
CA VAL A 47 -7.36 20.39 32.94
C VAL A 47 -7.05 21.84 33.28
N ARG A 48 -6.72 22.64 32.26
CA ARG A 48 -6.73 24.11 32.39
C ARG A 48 -7.99 24.68 31.76
N PHE A 49 -8.71 25.47 32.55
CA PHE A 49 -9.90 26.19 32.12
C PHE A 49 -9.56 27.60 31.59
N PRO A 50 -10.50 28.30 30.92
CA PRO A 50 -10.26 29.63 30.35
C PRO A 50 -9.88 30.71 31.39
N ASP A 51 -10.18 30.48 32.67
CA ASP A 51 -9.77 31.34 33.78
C ASP A 51 -8.26 31.20 34.13
N GLY A 52 -7.56 30.28 33.47
CA GLY A 52 -6.15 29.97 33.68
C GLY A 52 -5.87 28.99 34.82
N ASN A 53 -6.89 28.58 35.57
CA ASN A 53 -6.74 27.67 36.69
C ASN A 53 -6.56 26.23 36.18
N GLU A 54 -5.54 25.55 36.71
CA GLU A 54 -5.32 24.13 36.49
C GLU A 54 -5.99 23.33 37.61
N ARG A 55 -6.73 22.29 37.25
CA ARG A 55 -7.37 21.37 38.20
C ARG A 55 -6.99 19.94 37.88
N ASP A 56 -6.68 19.16 38.92
CA ASP A 56 -6.48 17.73 38.78
C ASP A 56 -7.80 17.05 38.42
N ILE A 57 -7.78 16.13 37.46
CA ILE A 57 -8.92 15.27 37.14
C ILE A 57 -8.78 14.00 38.00
N PRO A 58 -9.68 13.77 38.98
CA PRO A 58 -9.63 12.58 39.81
C PRO A 58 -9.70 11.30 38.98
N SER A 59 -9.15 10.20 39.52
CA SER A 59 -9.40 8.88 38.93
C SER A 59 -10.88 8.53 39.01
N GLY A 60 -11.40 7.85 37.98
CA GLY A 60 -12.83 7.53 37.88
C GLY A 60 -13.64 8.60 37.14
N VAL A 61 -14.93 8.72 37.45
CA VAL A 61 -15.84 9.69 36.82
C VAL A 61 -15.92 10.94 37.68
N SER A 62 -15.67 12.10 37.08
CA SER A 62 -15.77 13.40 37.74
C SER A 62 -16.44 14.41 36.83
N GLU A 63 -17.24 15.30 37.39
CA GLU A 63 -17.79 16.45 36.67
C GLU A 63 -17.08 17.73 37.14
N LEU A 64 -16.51 18.47 36.20
CA LEU A 64 -15.86 19.75 36.45
C LEU A 64 -16.40 20.76 35.44
N GLU A 65 -17.02 21.85 35.93
CA GLU A 65 -17.54 22.95 35.10
C GLU A 65 -18.36 22.49 33.89
N GLN A 66 -19.33 21.59 34.13
CA GLN A 66 -20.25 21.08 33.11
C GLN A 66 -19.56 20.22 32.02
N VAL A 67 -18.37 19.70 32.31
CA VAL A 67 -17.68 18.68 31.52
C VAL A 67 -17.51 17.43 32.38
N THR A 68 -17.95 16.29 31.87
CA THR A 68 -17.71 14.99 32.50
C THR A 68 -16.40 14.41 31.99
N PHE A 69 -15.54 14.01 32.92
CA PHE A 69 -14.30 13.31 32.66
C PHE A 69 -14.38 11.89 33.20
N ARG A 70 -13.76 10.94 32.50
CA ARG A 70 -13.50 9.60 33.03
C ARG A 70 -12.08 9.18 32.70
N VAL A 71 -11.25 9.05 33.73
CA VAL A 71 -9.84 8.64 33.59
C VAL A 71 -9.72 7.12 33.73
N SER A 72 -9.05 6.47 32.78
CA SER A 72 -8.79 5.03 32.78
C SER A 72 -7.39 4.73 32.23
N GLY A 73 -6.41 4.60 33.14
CA GLY A 73 -5.02 4.38 32.76
C GLY A 73 -4.44 5.58 32.00
N PRO A 74 -3.83 5.40 30.81
CA PRO A 74 -3.25 6.49 30.01
C PRO A 74 -4.29 7.25 29.18
N SER A 75 -5.58 6.97 29.37
CA SER A 75 -6.66 7.52 28.57
C SER A 75 -7.63 8.34 29.41
N VAL A 76 -8.14 9.43 28.83
CA VAL A 76 -9.21 10.24 29.41
C VAL A 76 -10.38 10.32 28.45
N TRP A 77 -11.56 9.95 28.91
CA TRP A 77 -12.83 10.17 28.23
C TRP A 77 -13.40 11.51 28.66
N VAL A 78 -13.85 12.31 27.69
CA VAL A 78 -14.34 13.68 27.91
C VAL A 78 -15.68 13.85 27.21
N LYS A 79 -16.66 14.43 27.92
CA LYS A 79 -17.97 14.78 27.37
C LYS A 79 -18.45 16.15 27.89
N PRO A 80 -18.65 17.16 27.03
CA PRO A 80 -19.27 18.41 27.41
C PRO A 80 -20.79 18.26 27.58
N LEU A 81 -21.37 18.86 28.62
CA LEU A 81 -22.80 18.74 28.92
C LEU A 81 -23.63 19.91 28.40
N VAL A 82 -23.09 21.13 28.36
CA VAL A 82 -23.89 22.34 28.06
C VAL A 82 -23.38 23.20 26.90
N SER A 83 -22.10 23.12 26.55
CA SER A 83 -21.51 23.94 25.49
C SER A 83 -20.43 23.18 24.75
N ASP A 84 -20.15 23.60 23.53
CA ASP A 84 -19.03 23.06 22.77
C ASP A 84 -17.71 23.37 23.47
N ILE A 85 -16.79 22.41 23.45
CA ILE A 85 -15.46 22.57 24.00
C ILE A 85 -14.40 22.22 22.96
N GLN A 86 -13.26 22.88 23.06
CA GLN A 86 -12.06 22.50 22.34
C GLN A 86 -11.11 21.78 23.28
N VAL A 87 -10.68 20.59 22.90
CA VAL A 87 -9.71 19.76 23.63
C VAL A 87 -8.35 19.84 22.95
N THR A 88 -7.32 20.25 23.67
CA THR A 88 -5.92 20.27 23.18
C THR A 88 -5.00 19.53 24.15
N ALA A 89 -3.74 19.29 23.76
CA ALA A 89 -2.71 18.83 24.69
C ALA A 89 -1.47 19.73 24.65
N ARG A 90 -0.98 20.14 25.82
CA ARG A 90 0.22 21.00 25.91
C ARG A 90 1.47 20.34 25.30
N SER A 91 1.62 19.04 25.51
CA SER A 91 2.82 18.28 25.16
C SER A 91 2.93 17.93 23.67
N VAL A 92 1.82 18.02 22.93
CA VAL A 92 1.76 17.71 21.50
C VAL A 92 0.97 18.82 20.82
N GLY A 93 1.66 19.78 20.21
CA GLY A 93 1.02 20.92 19.54
C GLY A 93 0.52 20.60 18.13
N GLY A 94 -0.23 21.54 17.53
CA GLY A 94 -0.62 21.49 16.11
C GLY A 94 -2.00 20.89 15.83
N TRP A 95 -2.73 20.49 16.86
CA TRP A 95 -4.09 19.95 16.76
C TRP A 95 -4.99 20.46 17.88
N GLN A 96 -6.29 20.35 17.65
CA GLN A 96 -7.35 20.45 18.64
C GLN A 96 -8.46 19.47 18.27
N VAL A 97 -9.31 19.09 19.21
CA VAL A 97 -10.55 18.37 18.94
C VAL A 97 -11.72 19.22 19.39
N ASP A 98 -12.58 19.57 18.44
CA ASP A 98 -13.84 20.24 18.71
C ASP A 98 -14.88 19.15 19.08
N LEU A 99 -15.39 19.24 20.30
CA LEU A 99 -16.49 18.40 20.80
C LEU A 99 -17.73 19.27 20.94
N ALA A 100 -18.75 19.00 20.13
CA ALA A 100 -20.05 19.64 20.30
C ALA A 100 -20.73 19.16 21.60
N GLN A 101 -21.73 19.91 22.07
CA GLN A 101 -22.53 19.51 23.23
C GLN A 101 -22.99 18.03 23.13
N ASN A 102 -22.76 17.26 24.19
CA ASN A 102 -23.04 15.82 24.30
C ASN A 102 -22.22 14.88 23.40
N VAL A 103 -21.25 15.37 22.63
CA VAL A 103 -20.29 14.54 21.88
C VAL A 103 -19.14 14.13 22.78
N ALA A 104 -18.91 12.83 22.91
CA ALA A 104 -17.86 12.31 23.77
C ALA A 104 -16.70 11.71 22.96
N ALA A 105 -15.48 11.82 23.48
CA ALA A 105 -14.32 11.17 22.91
C ALA A 105 -13.34 10.71 23.99
N THR A 106 -12.61 9.63 23.70
CA THR A 106 -11.48 9.16 24.49
C THR A 106 -10.18 9.60 23.86
N PHE A 107 -9.28 10.14 24.69
CA PHE A 107 -7.98 10.66 24.28
C PHE A 107 -6.88 9.85 24.96
N THR A 108 -5.90 9.38 24.17
CA THR A 108 -4.64 8.81 24.67
C THR A 108 -3.48 9.61 24.07
N VAL A 109 -2.61 10.17 24.90
CA VAL A 109 -1.51 11.03 24.41
C VAL A 109 -0.17 10.44 24.82
N HIS A 110 0.71 10.27 23.84
CA HIS A 110 2.07 9.76 24.00
C HIS A 110 3.08 10.88 23.75
N CYS A 111 3.33 11.71 24.78
CA CYS A 111 4.16 12.92 24.68
C CYS A 111 5.53 12.68 24.03
N ARG A 112 6.25 11.62 24.43
CA ARG A 112 7.59 11.30 23.90
C ARG A 112 7.59 10.90 22.42
N LYS A 113 6.45 10.44 21.91
CA LYS A 113 6.29 10.01 20.51
C LYS A 113 5.62 11.07 19.64
N GLY A 114 5.16 12.19 20.23
CA GLY A 114 4.34 13.16 19.52
C GLY A 114 3.02 12.57 19.00
N ARG A 115 2.49 11.52 19.63
CA ARG A 115 1.32 10.78 19.14
C ARG A 115 0.08 11.04 19.99
N VAL A 116 -1.07 11.15 19.34
CA VAL A 116 -2.39 11.31 19.95
C VAL A 116 -3.35 10.32 19.30
N GLU A 117 -4.08 9.59 20.13
CA GLU A 117 -5.18 8.73 19.71
C GLU A 117 -6.48 9.33 20.18
N VAL A 118 -7.46 9.40 19.28
CA VAL A 118 -8.80 9.90 19.55
C VAL A 118 -9.79 8.83 19.13
N ALA A 119 -10.66 8.42 20.02
CA ALA A 119 -11.74 7.47 19.75
C ALA A 119 -13.09 8.13 20.07
N ALA A 120 -13.95 8.25 19.07
CA ALA A 120 -15.30 8.75 19.25
C ALA A 120 -16.16 7.72 19.99
N ASP A 121 -17.00 8.19 20.90
CA ASP A 121 -17.93 7.34 21.64
C ASP A 121 -18.96 6.70 20.70
N ALA A 122 -19.44 5.49 21.03
CA ALA A 122 -20.42 4.76 20.23
C ALA A 122 -21.79 5.46 20.21
N ASP A 123 -22.10 6.25 21.24
CA ASP A 123 -23.39 6.94 21.38
C ASP A 123 -23.42 8.32 20.70
N ASN A 124 -22.33 8.71 20.01
CA ASN A 124 -22.24 10.00 19.35
C ASN A 124 -23.18 10.10 18.14
N LEU A 125 -24.08 11.10 18.17
CA LEU A 125 -24.92 11.46 17.02
C LEU A 125 -24.25 12.46 16.06
N LEU A 126 -23.28 13.23 16.57
CA LEU A 126 -22.44 14.17 15.82
C LEU A 126 -20.98 13.74 15.93
N PRO A 127 -20.15 14.01 14.91
CA PRO A 127 -18.75 13.58 14.94
C PRO A 127 -17.94 14.37 15.97
N ALA A 128 -16.92 13.73 16.55
CA ALA A 128 -15.79 14.45 17.15
C ALA A 128 -14.87 14.94 16.02
N VAL A 129 -14.47 16.21 16.04
CA VAL A 129 -13.74 16.80 14.91
C VAL A 129 -12.33 17.17 15.33
N ILE A 130 -11.32 16.45 14.82
CA ILE A 130 -9.92 16.86 14.94
C ILE A 130 -9.70 18.01 13.96
N VAL A 131 -9.20 19.15 14.42
CA VAL A 131 -8.84 20.31 13.60
C VAL A 131 -7.34 20.55 13.70
N LEU A 132 -6.72 20.80 12.54
CA LEU A 132 -5.28 20.95 12.37
C LEU A 132 -4.95 22.41 12.07
N LYS A 133 -3.75 22.84 12.45
CA LYS A 133 -3.34 24.25 12.41
C LYS A 133 -3.47 24.89 11.02
N GLU A 134 -3.26 24.11 9.96
CA GLU A 134 -3.33 24.55 8.57
C GLU A 134 -4.73 24.43 7.95
N GLY A 135 -5.75 24.09 8.74
CA GLY A 135 -7.16 24.05 8.31
C GLY A 135 -7.64 22.67 7.85
N GLY A 136 -6.79 21.65 7.89
CA GLY A 136 -7.24 20.26 7.74
C GLY A 136 -8.11 19.83 8.92
N HIS A 137 -9.04 18.90 8.68
CA HIS A 137 -9.87 18.32 9.75
C HIS A 137 -10.18 16.85 9.52
N VAL A 138 -10.48 16.15 10.60
CA VAL A 138 -10.91 14.75 10.60
C VAL A 138 -12.17 14.60 11.45
N GLU A 139 -13.25 14.14 10.83
CA GLU A 139 -14.52 13.80 11.46
C GLU A 139 -14.49 12.32 11.90
N LEU A 140 -14.66 12.09 13.19
CA LEU A 140 -14.78 10.75 13.78
C LEU A 140 -16.24 10.52 14.20
N ARG A 141 -16.94 9.69 13.43
CA ARG A 141 -18.31 9.26 13.77
C ARG A 141 -18.31 8.20 14.87
N ALA A 142 -19.50 7.76 15.27
CA ALA A 142 -19.68 6.77 16.33
C ALA A 142 -18.73 5.56 16.17
N SER A 143 -18.02 5.23 17.25
CA SER A 143 -17.01 4.15 17.30
C SER A 143 -15.77 4.31 16.39
N ALA A 144 -15.66 5.38 15.60
CA ALA A 144 -14.50 5.64 14.76
C ALA A 144 -13.30 6.07 15.63
N LYS A 145 -12.10 5.80 15.12
CA LYS A 145 -10.85 6.17 15.79
C LYS A 145 -9.92 6.85 14.81
N ALA A 146 -9.05 7.71 15.32
CA ALA A 146 -7.89 8.19 14.60
C ALA A 146 -6.64 8.19 15.49
N THR A 147 -5.52 7.88 14.86
CA THR A 147 -4.19 8.05 15.43
C THR A 147 -3.47 9.12 14.63
N ALA A 148 -3.08 10.20 15.31
CA ALA A 148 -2.32 11.30 14.77
C ALA A 148 -0.90 11.31 15.36
N GLU A 149 0.11 11.41 14.50
CA GLU A 149 1.51 11.55 14.86
C GLU A 149 2.00 12.92 14.41
N PHE A 150 2.53 13.72 15.33
CA PHE A 150 2.99 15.08 15.13
C PHE A 150 4.51 15.16 15.28
N PHE A 151 5.15 15.79 14.30
CA PHE A 151 6.59 15.90 14.22
C PHE A 151 7.06 17.30 14.65
N SER A 152 8.32 17.40 15.09
CA SER A 152 8.90 18.64 15.63
C SER A 152 8.96 19.80 14.62
N ASN A 153 8.92 19.50 13.33
CA ASN A 153 8.87 20.48 12.23
C ASN A 153 7.44 20.97 11.94
N GLY A 154 6.43 20.54 12.72
CA GLY A 154 5.02 20.89 12.52
C GLY A 154 4.30 20.05 11.46
N SER A 155 4.94 19.04 10.86
CA SER A 155 4.23 18.06 10.04
C SER A 155 3.50 17.02 10.87
N TYR A 156 2.57 16.33 10.24
CA TYR A 156 1.80 15.27 10.89
C TYR A 156 1.39 14.16 9.92
N LEU A 157 1.01 13.04 10.50
CA LEU A 157 0.37 11.90 9.84
C LEU A 157 -0.85 11.49 10.65
N ILE A 158 -1.99 11.25 9.98
CA ILE A 158 -3.22 10.77 10.61
C ILE A 158 -3.72 9.53 9.88
N ARG A 159 -4.01 8.48 10.65
CA ARG A 159 -4.68 7.25 10.21
C ARG A 159 -6.00 7.11 10.95
N GLY A 160 -6.95 6.39 10.35
CA GLY A 160 -8.27 6.18 10.93
C GLY A 160 -8.70 4.73 10.95
N GLU A 161 -9.73 4.46 11.75
CA GLU A 161 -10.46 3.20 11.78
C GLU A 161 -11.96 3.51 11.82
N GLY A 162 -12.78 2.68 11.19
CA GLY A 162 -14.24 2.87 11.13
C GLY A 162 -14.63 4.06 10.24
N GLU A 163 -15.71 4.77 10.60
CA GLU A 163 -16.20 5.92 9.84
C GLU A 163 -15.40 7.21 10.16
N ALA A 164 -14.09 7.17 9.89
CA ALA A 164 -13.19 8.33 10.00
C ALA A 164 -13.04 9.02 8.63
N LEU A 165 -13.53 10.25 8.51
CA LEU A 165 -13.50 11.04 7.27
C LEU A 165 -12.60 12.25 7.46
N ALA A 166 -11.65 12.44 6.57
CA ALA A 166 -10.72 13.55 6.63
C ALA A 166 -10.87 14.49 5.45
N ARG A 167 -10.56 15.76 5.69
CA ARG A 167 -10.35 16.76 4.66
C ARG A 167 -9.02 17.45 4.92
N ASN A 168 -8.09 17.37 3.97
CA ASN A 168 -6.83 18.10 4.10
C ASN A 168 -7.04 19.60 3.83
N ALA A 169 -6.02 20.41 4.11
CA ALA A 169 -6.12 21.86 3.89
C ALA A 169 -6.28 22.29 2.43
N ASP A 170 -6.06 21.38 1.46
CA ASP A 170 -6.32 21.63 0.04
C ASP A 170 -7.79 21.33 -0.32
N GLY A 171 -8.60 20.91 0.66
CA GLY A 171 -10.00 20.56 0.48
C GLY A 171 -10.23 19.12 -0.01
N GLN A 172 -9.18 18.33 -0.19
CA GLN A 172 -9.28 16.93 -0.63
C GLN A 172 -9.88 16.07 0.49
N LYS A 173 -10.92 15.30 0.15
CA LYS A 173 -11.54 14.33 1.05
C LYS A 173 -10.77 13.00 1.04
N ILE A 174 -10.59 12.39 2.20
CA ILE A 174 -9.88 11.12 2.40
C ILE A 174 -10.71 10.27 3.37
N HIS A 175 -11.00 9.03 3.02
CA HIS A 175 -11.70 8.09 3.90
C HIS A 175 -10.66 7.31 4.72
N LEU A 176 -10.33 7.79 5.92
CA LEU A 176 -9.24 7.23 6.72
C LEU A 176 -9.51 5.82 7.26
N GLY A 177 -10.76 5.37 7.26
CA GLY A 177 -11.12 3.98 7.63
C GLY A 177 -10.85 2.95 6.55
N GLU A 178 -10.53 3.38 5.32
CA GLU A 178 -10.12 2.47 4.25
C GLU A 178 -8.68 1.99 4.49
N PRO A 179 -8.37 0.71 4.22
CA PRO A 179 -7.01 0.20 4.36
C PRO A 179 -5.99 1.07 3.61
N GLY A 180 -4.99 1.56 4.33
CA GLY A 180 -3.86 2.30 3.75
C GLY A 180 -4.13 3.79 3.54
N ALA A 181 -5.36 4.24 3.78
CA ALA A 181 -5.69 5.64 3.74
C ALA A 181 -4.99 6.37 4.89
N LEU A 182 -4.21 7.39 4.53
CA LEU A 182 -3.50 8.24 5.46
C LEU A 182 -3.64 9.69 5.02
N MET A 183 -3.80 10.57 6.00
CA MET A 183 -3.73 12.00 5.79
C MET A 183 -2.41 12.51 6.33
N THR A 184 -1.55 12.99 5.44
CA THR A 184 -0.31 13.69 5.80
C THR A 184 -0.49 15.18 5.59
N GLY A 185 0.13 15.99 6.46
CA GLY A 185 0.23 17.42 6.27
C GLY A 185 1.49 18.00 6.91
N GLY A 186 1.68 19.28 6.69
CA GLY A 186 2.90 20.01 7.02
C GLY A 186 2.61 21.51 7.12
N PRO A 187 3.52 22.28 7.73
CA PRO A 187 3.39 23.73 7.75
C PRO A 187 3.30 24.27 6.32
N LEU A 188 2.42 25.23 6.11
CA LEU A 188 2.36 25.98 4.86
C LEU A 188 3.47 27.03 4.86
N VAL A 189 4.22 27.09 3.78
CA VAL A 189 5.15 28.19 3.50
C VAL A 189 4.67 28.95 2.28
N GLN A 190 4.81 30.26 2.34
CA GLN A 190 4.56 31.10 1.18
C GLN A 190 5.74 30.94 0.22
N VAL A 191 5.48 30.46 -0.99
CA VAL A 191 6.46 30.35 -2.07
C VAL A 191 6.11 31.33 -3.17
N ILE A 192 7.10 31.75 -3.96
CA ILE A 192 6.85 32.52 -5.18
C ILE A 192 6.80 31.52 -6.34
N ASN A 193 5.64 31.36 -6.98
CA ASN A 193 5.53 30.43 -8.11
C ASN A 193 6.29 30.94 -9.35
N SER A 194 6.37 30.12 -10.40
CA SER A 194 7.09 30.46 -11.65
C SER A 194 6.56 31.71 -12.38
N LYS A 195 5.41 32.25 -11.95
CA LYS A 195 4.81 33.48 -12.47
C LYS A 195 5.04 34.69 -11.56
N GLY A 196 5.82 34.55 -10.49
CA GLY A 196 6.13 35.64 -9.55
C GLY A 196 5.04 35.91 -8.50
N ASN A 197 3.99 35.09 -8.44
CA ASN A 197 2.90 35.29 -7.48
C ASN A 197 3.17 34.54 -6.17
N PRO A 198 2.81 35.12 -5.01
CA PRO A 198 2.78 34.38 -3.76
C PRO A 198 1.76 33.24 -3.87
N ASP A 199 2.25 32.03 -3.64
CA ASP A 199 1.49 30.80 -3.54
C ASP A 199 1.77 30.19 -2.16
N TRP A 200 0.89 29.30 -1.70
CA TRP A 200 1.12 28.56 -0.46
C TRP A 200 1.43 27.12 -0.81
N GLU A 201 2.66 26.69 -0.53
CA GLU A 201 3.06 25.31 -0.70
C GLU A 201 3.20 24.67 0.68
N ARG A 202 2.80 23.41 0.81
CA ARG A 202 3.22 22.62 1.97
C ARG A 202 4.73 22.50 1.94
N VAL A 203 5.38 22.75 3.07
CA VAL A 203 6.71 22.18 3.29
C VAL A 203 6.52 20.67 3.23
N SER A 204 6.89 20.05 2.11
CA SER A 204 6.57 18.65 1.84
C SER A 204 6.99 17.78 3.03
N PRO A 205 6.04 17.14 3.74
CA PRO A 205 6.38 16.31 4.91
C PRO A 205 7.02 14.99 4.49
N ILE A 206 6.83 14.60 3.23
CA ILE A 206 7.42 13.41 2.64
C ILE A 206 8.75 13.76 2.00
N SER A 207 9.80 13.39 2.70
CA SER A 207 11.16 13.50 2.25
C SER A 207 11.39 12.56 1.06
N LYS A 208 11.82 13.09 -0.08
CA LYS A 208 12.13 12.25 -1.24
C LYS A 208 13.54 11.69 -1.08
N VAL A 209 13.64 10.37 -1.12
CA VAL A 209 14.93 9.66 -1.18
C VAL A 209 15.00 8.93 -2.52
N ARG A 210 16.11 9.11 -3.21
CA ARG A 210 16.42 8.38 -4.44
C ARG A 210 17.68 7.56 -4.21
N LEU A 211 17.56 6.26 -4.44
CA LEU A 211 18.68 5.32 -4.45
C LEU A 211 19.19 5.19 -5.88
N SER A 212 20.51 5.22 -6.07
CA SER A 212 21.16 4.88 -7.33
C SER A 212 22.38 3.99 -7.11
N GLY A 213 22.86 3.34 -8.16
CA GLY A 213 23.90 2.31 -8.07
C GLY A 213 23.34 0.89 -8.09
N SER A 214 24.13 -0.07 -7.59
CA SER A 214 23.78 -1.50 -7.59
C SER A 214 23.42 -1.98 -6.19
N ALA A 215 22.40 -2.83 -6.09
CA ALA A 215 22.05 -3.50 -4.83
C ALA A 215 23.18 -4.40 -4.27
N SER A 216 24.18 -4.71 -5.10
CA SER A 216 25.35 -5.54 -4.75
C SER A 216 26.66 -4.77 -4.57
N GLY A 217 26.64 -3.45 -4.62
CA GLY A 217 27.86 -2.66 -4.73
C GLY A 217 27.72 -1.28 -4.09
N GLU A 218 28.28 -0.26 -4.72
CA GLU A 218 28.14 1.09 -4.23
C GLU A 218 26.71 1.60 -4.46
N VAL A 219 26.09 2.14 -3.41
CA VAL A 219 24.79 2.82 -3.49
C VAL A 219 24.90 4.27 -3.08
N LYS A 220 24.38 5.14 -3.92
CA LYS A 220 24.24 6.57 -3.63
C LYS A 220 22.82 6.85 -3.19
N VAL A 221 22.69 7.43 -2.01
CA VAL A 221 21.43 7.86 -1.42
C VAL A 221 21.35 9.37 -1.54
N THR A 222 20.44 9.86 -2.38
CA THR A 222 20.16 11.29 -2.52
C THR A 222 18.86 11.64 -1.78
N ALA A 223 18.95 12.54 -0.82
CA ALA A 223 17.83 12.99 0.00
C ALA A 223 17.89 14.52 0.16
N GLY A 224 16.92 15.24 -0.43
CA GLY A 224 17.00 16.69 -0.52
C GLY A 224 18.26 17.15 -1.28
N LYS A 225 19.09 17.98 -0.65
CA LYS A 225 20.38 18.44 -1.20
C LYS A 225 21.56 17.52 -0.82
N GLN A 226 21.35 16.53 0.04
CA GLN A 226 22.40 15.63 0.47
C GLN A 226 22.51 14.43 -0.47
N THR A 227 23.74 14.01 -0.73
CA THR A 227 24.03 12.72 -1.36
C THR A 227 25.08 12.01 -0.51
N VAL A 228 24.78 10.79 -0.09
CA VAL A 228 25.67 9.96 0.72
C VAL A 228 25.92 8.66 -0.02
N THR A 229 27.18 8.25 -0.09
CA THR A 229 27.58 6.95 -0.64
C THR A 229 27.64 5.91 0.48
N ILE A 230 27.05 4.75 0.22
CA ILE A 230 27.11 3.55 1.05
C ILE A 230 27.94 2.50 0.30
N SER A 231 29.04 2.08 0.91
CA SER A 231 29.92 1.04 0.40
C SER A 231 30.48 0.22 1.57
N GLY A 232 30.72 -1.08 1.34
CA GLY A 232 31.53 -1.94 2.21
C GLY A 232 30.86 -2.40 3.52
N GLY A 233 29.60 -2.84 3.48
CA GLY A 233 28.90 -3.36 4.67
C GLY A 233 28.48 -2.28 5.66
N GLY A 234 28.56 -1.00 5.27
CA GLY A 234 28.40 0.13 6.16
C GLY A 234 26.94 0.49 6.46
N LYS A 235 26.67 0.87 7.72
CA LYS A 235 25.45 1.56 8.14
C LYS A 235 25.63 3.07 7.99
N ARG A 236 24.68 3.75 7.32
CA ARG A 236 24.69 5.20 7.10
C ARG A 236 23.34 5.80 7.44
N SER A 237 23.35 6.89 8.20
CA SER A 237 22.17 7.71 8.48
C SER A 237 22.19 8.92 7.55
N VAL A 238 21.03 9.24 6.99
CA VAL A 238 20.80 10.41 6.15
C VAL A 238 19.76 11.28 6.85
N GLN A 239 20.18 12.45 7.30
CA GLN A 239 19.34 13.42 7.98
C GLN A 239 19.08 14.62 7.07
N ILE A 240 17.82 14.89 6.78
CA ILE A 240 17.42 16.04 5.96
C ILE A 240 17.30 17.26 6.86
N PRO A 241 18.21 18.26 6.76
CA PRO A 241 18.24 19.39 7.69
C PRO A 241 16.95 20.21 7.69
N GLU A 242 16.31 20.34 6.52
CA GLU A 242 15.11 21.16 6.34
C GLU A 242 13.89 20.59 7.07
N THR A 243 13.79 19.26 7.18
CA THR A 243 12.64 18.58 7.80
C THR A 243 12.97 17.94 9.14
N GLY A 244 14.26 17.76 9.44
CA GLY A 244 14.73 16.96 10.57
C GLY A 244 14.39 15.47 10.43
N SER A 245 14.00 15.00 9.25
CA SER A 245 13.72 13.59 8.98
C SER A 245 15.03 12.81 8.90
N VAL A 246 15.01 11.57 9.39
CA VAL A 246 16.18 10.70 9.48
C VAL A 246 15.81 9.32 8.94
N ILE A 247 16.54 8.88 7.94
CA ILE A 247 16.47 7.52 7.40
C ILE A 247 17.84 6.87 7.46
N VAL A 248 17.87 5.62 7.88
CA VAL A 248 19.08 4.84 8.06
C VAL A 248 19.07 3.71 7.04
N PHE A 249 20.19 3.55 6.35
CA PHE A 249 20.44 2.49 5.40
C PHE A 249 21.60 1.62 5.88
N GLU A 250 21.46 0.30 5.76
CA GLU A 250 22.50 -0.65 6.15
C GLU A 250 22.53 -1.79 5.14
N GLU A 251 23.72 -2.05 4.57
CA GLU A 251 23.93 -3.14 3.63
C GLU A 251 23.73 -4.50 4.31
N LEU A 252 23.06 -5.42 3.61
CA LEU A 252 22.67 -6.71 4.18
C LEU A 252 23.84 -7.70 4.09
N ALA A 253 24.35 -8.14 5.24
CA ALA A 253 25.56 -8.99 5.29
C ALA A 253 25.43 -10.33 4.53
N ASN A 254 24.22 -10.91 4.46
CA ASN A 254 24.00 -12.26 3.94
C ASN A 254 23.27 -12.29 2.58
N ARG A 255 22.99 -11.13 1.98
CA ARG A 255 22.27 -11.06 0.70
C ARG A 255 22.46 -9.71 0.03
N LYS A 256 22.37 -9.68 -1.30
CA LYS A 256 22.56 -8.44 -2.07
C LYS A 256 21.37 -7.50 -1.86
N GLY A 257 21.55 -6.45 -1.08
CA GLY A 257 20.52 -5.46 -0.82
C GLY A 257 20.79 -4.59 0.40
N TYR A 258 19.81 -3.76 0.73
CA TYR A 258 19.89 -2.81 1.83
C TYR A 258 18.68 -2.93 2.74
N SER A 259 18.91 -2.91 4.05
CA SER A 259 17.87 -2.55 4.99
C SER A 259 17.72 -1.03 5.02
N LEU A 260 16.48 -0.57 5.14
CA LEU A 260 16.12 0.79 5.46
C LEU A 260 15.38 0.80 6.80
N PHE A 261 15.63 1.83 7.61
CA PHE A 261 14.92 2.12 8.84
C PHE A 261 14.64 3.61 8.92
N VAL A 262 13.37 3.98 9.04
CA VAL A 262 12.99 5.39 9.21
C VAL A 262 12.98 5.69 10.70
N GLU A 263 14.06 6.31 11.18
CA GLU A 263 14.17 6.73 12.57
C GLU A 263 13.21 7.89 12.88
N LYS A 264 12.99 8.78 11.90
CA LYS A 264 12.10 9.93 12.06
C LYS A 264 11.59 10.45 10.72
N GLY A 265 10.28 10.70 10.63
CA GLY A 265 9.62 11.37 9.50
C GLY A 265 8.96 10.41 8.53
N GLU A 266 8.67 10.88 7.32
CA GLU A 266 8.13 10.07 6.22
C GLU A 266 8.99 10.24 4.98
N PHE A 267 9.25 9.12 4.30
CA PHE A 267 10.10 9.05 3.14
C PHE A 267 9.37 8.43 1.96
N ARG A 268 9.45 9.10 0.80
CA ARG A 268 9.14 8.50 -0.50
C ARG A 268 10.45 8.01 -1.09
N VAL A 269 10.67 6.71 -1.01
CA VAL A 269 11.86 6.04 -1.53
C VAL A 269 11.61 5.66 -2.98
N SER A 270 12.51 6.05 -3.87
CA SER A 270 12.54 5.66 -5.27
C SER A 270 13.91 5.10 -5.65
N ILE A 271 13.97 4.28 -6.70
CA ILE A 271 15.22 3.70 -7.20
C ILE A 271 15.42 4.17 -8.63
N GLU A 272 16.61 4.67 -8.93
CA GLU A 272 16.99 5.10 -10.26
C GLU A 272 16.98 3.92 -11.26
N GLY A 273 16.15 4.04 -12.30
CA GLY A 273 15.99 3.03 -13.34
C GLY A 273 14.79 2.11 -13.13
N VAL A 274 14.21 2.08 -11.92
CA VAL A 274 12.94 1.37 -11.65
C VAL A 274 11.79 2.35 -11.86
N LEU A 275 11.19 2.30 -13.04
CA LEU A 275 10.19 3.30 -13.46
C LEU A 275 8.89 3.17 -12.68
N ASN A 276 8.30 4.33 -12.35
CA ASN A 276 6.95 4.44 -11.78
C ASN A 276 6.70 3.66 -10.48
N TRP A 277 7.78 3.31 -9.77
CA TRP A 277 7.72 2.68 -8.47
C TRP A 277 8.22 3.61 -7.39
N THR A 278 7.51 3.67 -6.28
CA THR A 278 8.01 4.25 -5.04
C THR A 278 7.51 3.46 -3.83
N ALA A 279 8.25 3.49 -2.73
CA ALA A 279 7.79 3.04 -1.42
C ALA A 279 7.58 4.24 -0.50
N ILE A 280 6.54 4.21 0.31
CA ILE A 280 6.31 5.15 1.40
C ILE A 280 6.69 4.43 2.71
N ALA A 281 7.64 5.01 3.43
CA ALA A 281 8.11 4.53 4.71
C ALA A 281 8.01 5.65 5.76
N SER A 282 7.32 5.39 6.87
CA SER A 282 7.14 6.33 7.98
C SER A 282 7.99 5.94 9.19
N THR A 283 8.07 6.82 10.20
CA THR A 283 8.74 6.57 11.49
C THR A 283 8.51 5.15 12.02
N ASP A 284 9.58 4.56 12.55
CA ASP A 284 9.67 3.18 13.06
C ASP A 284 9.52 2.07 12.00
N GLN A 285 9.28 2.40 10.73
CA GLN A 285 9.20 1.40 9.68
C GLN A 285 10.57 0.94 9.21
N ARG A 286 10.65 -0.36 8.95
CA ARG A 286 11.81 -1.09 8.48
C ARG A 286 11.44 -1.87 7.23
N ALA A 287 12.31 -1.80 6.24
CA ALA A 287 12.19 -2.61 5.05
C ALA A 287 13.54 -3.10 4.57
N GLU A 288 13.46 -4.10 3.73
CA GLU A 288 14.57 -4.77 3.10
C GLU A 288 14.39 -4.63 1.60
N LEU A 289 15.35 -3.99 0.91
CA LEU A 289 15.27 -3.65 -0.51
C LEU A 289 16.35 -4.38 -1.30
N THR A 290 15.95 -4.96 -2.43
CA THR A 290 16.85 -5.42 -3.50
C THR A 290 16.31 -4.90 -4.83
N TRP A 291 17.17 -4.62 -5.81
CA TRP A 291 16.72 -4.15 -7.12
C TRP A 291 17.66 -4.55 -8.25
N ASN A 292 17.12 -4.60 -9.47
CA ASN A 292 17.88 -4.75 -10.70
C ASN A 292 17.49 -3.64 -11.69
N ARG A 293 18.47 -2.85 -12.12
CA ARG A 293 18.24 -1.73 -13.05
C ARG A 293 18.03 -2.19 -14.50
N LEU A 294 18.60 -3.33 -14.89
CA LEU A 294 18.40 -3.92 -16.22
C LEU A 294 16.96 -4.39 -16.37
N ASP A 295 16.47 -5.14 -15.38
CA ASP A 295 15.10 -5.66 -15.35
C ASP A 295 14.07 -4.62 -14.87
N ARG A 296 14.54 -3.41 -14.52
CA ARG A 296 13.74 -2.30 -13.94
C ARG A 296 12.85 -2.80 -12.81
N SER A 297 13.42 -3.63 -11.93
CA SER A 297 12.71 -4.37 -10.91
C SER A 297 13.20 -4.04 -9.50
N VAL A 298 12.32 -4.26 -8.53
CA VAL A 298 12.57 -4.06 -7.11
C VAL A 298 11.78 -5.06 -6.29
N ASP A 299 12.43 -5.59 -5.27
CA ASP A 299 11.79 -6.34 -4.20
C ASP A 299 11.87 -5.53 -2.91
N ILE A 300 10.75 -5.44 -2.22
CA ILE A 300 10.64 -4.83 -0.90
C ILE A 300 10.03 -5.81 0.07
N ARG A 301 10.73 -6.12 1.15
CA ARG A 301 10.22 -6.90 2.28
C ARG A 301 9.95 -5.99 3.46
N ASN A 302 8.72 -6.03 3.98
CA ASN A 302 8.34 -5.25 5.14
C ASN A 302 8.81 -5.96 6.44
N LEU A 303 9.73 -5.32 7.17
CA LEU A 303 10.22 -5.80 8.46
C LEU A 303 9.59 -5.05 9.65
N SER A 304 8.66 -4.14 9.37
CA SER A 304 7.94 -3.38 10.37
C SER A 304 6.84 -4.22 11.02
N SER A 305 6.37 -3.80 12.19
CA SER A 305 5.13 -4.31 12.79
C SER A 305 3.85 -3.72 12.18
N SER A 306 3.99 -2.73 11.29
CA SER A 306 2.89 -2.04 10.60
C SER A 306 2.97 -2.23 9.09
N ARG A 307 1.85 -2.01 8.39
CA ARG A 307 1.79 -2.08 6.92
C ARG A 307 2.66 -1.01 6.27
N MET A 308 3.33 -1.38 5.20
CA MET A 308 4.03 -0.45 4.30
C MET A 308 3.25 -0.25 3.01
N VAL A 309 3.43 0.90 2.37
CA VAL A 309 2.74 1.23 1.12
C VAL A 309 3.76 1.37 0.00
N SER A 310 3.48 0.75 -1.15
CA SER A 310 4.19 1.00 -2.40
C SER A 310 3.25 1.64 -3.41
N LEU A 311 3.65 2.77 -3.99
CA LEU A 311 2.90 3.41 -5.06
C LEU A 311 3.37 2.87 -6.41
N LEU A 312 2.38 2.54 -7.23
CA LEU A 312 2.52 1.93 -8.55
C LEU A 312 2.05 2.90 -9.65
N PRO A 313 2.29 2.57 -10.93
CA PRO A 313 1.74 3.33 -12.04
C PRO A 313 0.22 3.52 -11.94
N SER A 314 -0.32 4.54 -12.63
CA SER A 314 -1.76 4.81 -12.71
C SER A 314 -2.45 5.04 -11.35
N ARG A 315 -1.69 5.56 -10.38
CA ARG A 315 -2.15 5.87 -9.02
C ARG A 315 -2.67 4.65 -8.25
N ASN A 316 -2.23 3.46 -8.63
CA ASN A 316 -2.46 2.26 -7.84
C ASN A 316 -1.48 2.22 -6.68
N PHE A 317 -1.84 1.52 -5.61
CA PHE A 317 -0.93 1.29 -4.50
C PHE A 317 -1.05 -0.13 -3.99
N VAL A 318 -0.01 -0.56 -3.29
CA VAL A 318 0.08 -1.86 -2.66
C VAL A 318 0.33 -1.68 -1.19
N GLU A 319 -0.50 -2.29 -0.35
CA GLU A 319 -0.21 -2.51 1.05
C GLU A 319 0.55 -3.82 1.22
N ILE A 320 1.63 -3.76 1.98
CA ILE A 320 2.53 -4.88 2.26
C ILE A 320 2.45 -5.15 3.76
N ASP A 321 1.82 -6.26 4.16
CA ASP A 321 1.68 -6.60 5.59
C ASP A 321 3.05 -6.89 6.24
N PRO A 322 3.15 -6.80 7.57
CA PRO A 322 4.33 -7.20 8.32
C PRO A 322 4.85 -8.58 7.91
N GLY A 323 6.15 -8.68 7.58
CA GLY A 323 6.82 -9.91 7.17
C GLY A 323 6.67 -10.26 5.68
N ALA A 324 5.68 -9.67 4.99
CA ALA A 324 5.44 -9.91 3.57
C ALA A 324 6.49 -9.24 2.67
N GLN A 325 6.65 -9.77 1.48
CA GLN A 325 7.50 -9.25 0.42
C GLN A 325 6.66 -8.97 -0.81
N PHE A 326 6.88 -7.82 -1.41
CA PHE A 326 6.28 -7.38 -2.66
C PHE A 326 7.38 -7.17 -3.70
N GLN A 327 7.11 -7.66 -4.91
CA GLN A 327 7.99 -7.56 -6.06
C GLN A 327 7.30 -6.73 -7.13
N TYR A 328 8.07 -5.89 -7.81
CA TYR A 328 7.61 -5.05 -8.91
C TYR A 328 8.65 -5.06 -10.04
N SER A 329 8.19 -5.16 -11.29
CA SER A 329 9.02 -4.95 -12.48
C SER A 329 8.26 -4.18 -13.55
N TRP A 330 8.89 -3.16 -14.11
CA TRP A 330 8.33 -2.42 -15.24
C TRP A 330 8.61 -3.15 -16.57
N MET A 331 7.56 -3.38 -17.35
CA MET A 331 7.62 -4.05 -18.65
C MET A 331 7.44 -3.06 -19.81
N ILE A 332 7.78 -3.47 -21.02
CA ILE A 332 7.55 -2.67 -22.23
C ILE A 332 6.04 -2.53 -22.49
N GLY A 333 5.62 -1.41 -23.08
CA GLY A 333 4.22 -1.21 -23.52
C GLY A 333 3.25 -0.80 -22.42
N GLN A 334 3.70 0.02 -21.45
CA GLN A 334 2.90 0.46 -20.30
C GLN A 334 2.34 -0.71 -19.46
N LYS A 335 3.14 -1.78 -19.33
CA LYS A 335 2.82 -2.94 -18.50
C LYS A 335 3.74 -2.98 -17.29
N PHE A 336 3.28 -3.61 -16.21
CA PHE A 336 4.13 -3.95 -15.08
C PHE A 336 3.73 -5.31 -14.50
N ALA A 337 4.70 -6.03 -13.97
CA ALA A 337 4.49 -7.29 -13.27
C ALA A 337 4.62 -7.08 -11.76
N THR A 338 3.81 -7.79 -10.99
CA THR A 338 3.94 -7.85 -9.54
C THR A 338 3.87 -9.27 -9.01
N ALA A 339 4.52 -9.53 -7.89
CA ALA A 339 4.37 -10.77 -7.13
C ALA A 339 4.44 -10.47 -5.63
N ALA A 340 3.93 -11.40 -4.82
CA ALA A 340 3.91 -11.25 -3.37
C ALA A 340 4.19 -12.57 -2.65
N THR A 341 5.03 -12.55 -1.63
CA THR A 341 5.38 -13.74 -0.84
C THR A 341 5.48 -13.43 0.65
N GLY A 342 5.52 -14.46 1.51
CA GLY A 342 5.82 -14.29 2.93
C GLY A 342 4.73 -13.63 3.78
N GLY A 343 3.57 -13.31 3.21
CA GLY A 343 2.43 -12.72 3.90
C GLY A 343 1.41 -12.13 2.93
N ASP A 344 0.43 -11.40 3.46
CA ASP A 344 -0.61 -10.75 2.68
C ASP A 344 -0.08 -9.47 2.01
N VAL A 345 -0.37 -9.32 0.73
CA VAL A 345 -0.06 -8.11 -0.02
C VAL A 345 -1.28 -7.75 -0.85
N LYS A 346 -1.81 -6.55 -0.64
CA LYS A 346 -3.07 -6.10 -1.24
C LYS A 346 -2.80 -4.95 -2.17
N MET A 347 -3.17 -5.10 -3.44
CA MET A 347 -3.15 -4.01 -4.39
C MET A 347 -4.53 -3.36 -4.45
N TYR A 348 -4.54 -2.03 -4.47
CA TYR A 348 -5.74 -1.20 -4.56
C TYR A 348 -5.68 -0.35 -5.82
N SER A 349 -6.83 -0.24 -6.49
CA SER A 349 -6.98 0.73 -7.57
C SER A 349 -7.19 2.15 -7.05
N ARG A 350 -6.88 3.14 -7.89
CA ARG A 350 -6.99 4.58 -7.62
C ARG A 350 -8.27 5.02 -6.89
N ASP A 351 -9.39 4.36 -7.16
CA ASP A 351 -10.70 4.75 -6.65
C ASP A 351 -11.21 3.85 -5.51
N GLY A 352 -10.37 2.95 -4.97
CA GLY A 352 -10.73 2.01 -3.91
C GLY A 352 -11.76 0.94 -4.33
N ALA A 353 -12.30 1.04 -5.54
CA ALA A 353 -13.37 0.18 -6.07
C ALA A 353 -12.94 -1.28 -6.27
N TYR A 354 -11.63 -1.54 -6.34
CA TYR A 354 -11.08 -2.87 -6.54
C TYR A 354 -9.86 -3.10 -5.64
N ASN A 355 -9.89 -4.17 -4.84
CA ASN A 355 -8.73 -4.70 -4.16
C ASN A 355 -8.40 -6.11 -4.70
N LEU A 356 -7.11 -6.39 -4.80
CA LEU A 356 -6.59 -7.68 -5.26
C LEU A 356 -5.53 -8.16 -4.29
N ASN A 357 -5.75 -9.34 -3.72
CA ASN A 357 -4.71 -10.06 -3.00
C ASN A 357 -3.69 -10.56 -4.04
N LEU A 358 -2.51 -9.97 -4.02
CA LEU A 358 -1.37 -10.44 -4.79
C LEU A 358 -0.91 -11.78 -4.22
N ARG A 359 -0.48 -12.69 -5.08
CA ARG A 359 -0.07 -14.05 -4.72
C ARG A 359 1.41 -14.23 -5.04
N ASN A 360 1.94 -15.40 -4.69
CA ASN A 360 3.29 -15.83 -5.05
C ASN A 360 3.48 -16.01 -6.57
N SER A 361 2.47 -15.70 -7.39
CA SER A 361 2.58 -15.70 -8.84
C SER A 361 2.74 -14.28 -9.40
N ASN A 362 3.57 -14.16 -10.44
CA ASN A 362 3.72 -12.95 -11.24
C ASN A 362 2.39 -12.61 -11.93
N GLN A 363 1.79 -11.51 -11.52
CA GLN A 363 0.59 -10.96 -12.13
C GLN A 363 1.00 -9.77 -13.01
N VAL A 364 0.65 -9.81 -14.29
CA VAL A 364 0.93 -8.74 -15.24
C VAL A 364 -0.28 -7.83 -15.37
N PHE A 365 -0.04 -6.53 -15.29
CA PHE A 365 -1.04 -5.49 -15.41
C PHE A 365 -0.72 -4.60 -16.61
N THR A 366 -1.75 -4.21 -17.35
CA THR A 366 -1.65 -3.24 -18.44
C THR A 366 -2.27 -1.92 -17.98
N ILE A 367 -1.52 -0.83 -18.16
CA ILE A 367 -2.02 0.53 -17.95
C ILE A 367 -2.78 0.94 -19.20
N THR A 368 -4.04 1.32 -19.01
CA THR A 368 -4.88 1.84 -20.09
C THR A 368 -4.88 3.37 -20.08
N ARG A 369 -5.40 3.97 -21.16
CA ARG A 369 -5.50 5.44 -21.31
C ARG A 369 -6.30 6.12 -20.20
N ASP A 370 -7.20 5.37 -19.56
CA ASP A 370 -8.03 5.82 -18.45
C ASP A 370 -7.43 5.47 -17.08
N ASP A 371 -6.16 5.04 -17.03
CA ASP A 371 -5.46 4.58 -15.82
C ASP A 371 -6.13 3.38 -15.11
N ALA A 372 -7.11 2.73 -15.75
CA ALA A 372 -7.76 1.53 -15.22
C ALA A 372 -6.86 0.31 -15.38
N LEU A 373 -6.69 -0.45 -14.29
CA LEU A 373 -6.04 -1.77 -14.31
C LEU A 373 -7.01 -2.79 -14.90
N ILE A 374 -6.74 -3.24 -16.12
CA ILE A 374 -7.48 -4.36 -16.70
C ILE A 374 -6.68 -5.64 -16.46
N ARG A 375 -7.15 -6.47 -15.51
CA ARG A 375 -6.84 -7.90 -15.53
C ARG A 375 -7.83 -8.55 -16.49
N LYS A 376 -7.55 -8.54 -17.79
CA LYS A 376 -8.26 -9.39 -18.74
C LYS A 376 -7.40 -10.65 -18.91
N PRO A 377 -7.63 -11.73 -18.14
CA PRO A 377 -7.26 -13.03 -18.67
C PRO A 377 -8.04 -13.16 -19.98
N GLY A 378 -7.34 -13.39 -21.09
CA GLY A 378 -8.03 -13.89 -22.28
C GLY A 378 -8.79 -15.16 -21.88
N LEU A 379 -9.97 -15.39 -22.46
CA LEU A 379 -10.71 -16.63 -22.18
C LEU A 379 -9.76 -17.82 -22.40
N PRO A 380 -9.52 -18.65 -21.37
CA PRO A 380 -8.48 -19.65 -21.46
C PRO A 380 -8.86 -20.74 -22.46
N LEU A 381 -7.89 -21.16 -23.28
CA LEU A 381 -7.98 -22.38 -24.06
C LEU A 381 -7.67 -23.56 -23.14
N HIS A 382 -8.65 -24.40 -22.87
CA HIS A 382 -8.47 -25.57 -22.03
C HIS A 382 -7.89 -26.72 -22.86
N LEU A 383 -6.72 -27.20 -22.45
CA LEU A 383 -6.03 -28.33 -23.04
C LEU A 383 -6.08 -29.51 -22.08
N ASN A 384 -6.72 -30.60 -22.51
CA ASN A 384 -6.57 -31.89 -21.85
C ASN A 384 -5.59 -32.74 -22.67
N TRP A 385 -4.35 -32.71 -22.22
CA TRP A 385 -3.21 -33.26 -22.95
C TRP A 385 -2.63 -34.46 -22.21
N ASP A 386 -2.74 -35.63 -22.84
CA ASP A 386 -2.06 -36.86 -22.43
C ASP A 386 -1.27 -37.41 -23.61
N THR A 387 -0.06 -37.91 -23.36
CA THR A 387 0.84 -38.39 -24.41
C THR A 387 0.27 -39.64 -25.08
N GLY A 388 0.03 -39.56 -26.39
CA GLY A 388 -0.47 -40.70 -27.18
C GLY A 388 -1.99 -40.84 -27.20
N ALA A 389 -2.73 -39.94 -26.55
CA ALA A 389 -4.18 -39.80 -26.69
C ALA A 389 -4.51 -38.61 -27.59
N PRO A 390 -5.71 -38.55 -28.21
CA PRO A 390 -6.17 -37.34 -28.86
C PRO A 390 -6.14 -36.15 -27.90
N LEU A 391 -5.52 -35.05 -28.32
CA LEU A 391 -5.52 -33.80 -27.56
C LEU A 391 -6.92 -33.20 -27.63
N SER A 392 -7.58 -33.05 -26.48
CA SER A 392 -8.86 -32.35 -26.41
C SER A 392 -8.62 -30.87 -26.15
N VAL A 393 -9.17 -30.04 -27.01
CA VAL A 393 -9.05 -28.59 -26.99
C VAL A 393 -10.45 -28.01 -26.82
N ASN A 394 -10.63 -27.18 -25.79
CA ASN A 394 -11.91 -26.56 -25.48
C ASN A 394 -11.71 -25.06 -25.28
N ALA A 395 -12.23 -24.28 -26.22
CA ALA A 395 -12.45 -22.85 -26.10
C ALA A 395 -13.94 -22.59 -25.86
N SER A 396 -14.29 -21.42 -25.32
CA SER A 396 -15.68 -21.05 -25.01
C SER A 396 -16.68 -21.22 -26.17
N VAL A 397 -16.20 -21.28 -27.41
CA VAL A 397 -17.02 -21.41 -28.64
C VAL A 397 -16.61 -22.58 -29.54
N ASP A 398 -15.57 -23.33 -29.20
CA ASP A 398 -15.00 -24.36 -30.08
C ASP A 398 -14.49 -25.58 -29.29
N TYR A 399 -14.80 -26.77 -29.78
CA TYR A 399 -14.34 -28.04 -29.23
C TYR A 399 -13.74 -28.89 -30.33
N ALA A 400 -12.48 -29.29 -30.15
CA ALA A 400 -11.77 -30.12 -31.10
C ALA A 400 -11.02 -31.26 -30.41
N GLN A 401 -10.94 -32.40 -31.11
CA GLN A 401 -10.02 -33.48 -30.79
C GLN A 401 -8.96 -33.57 -31.88
N LEU A 402 -7.72 -33.24 -31.54
CA LEU A 402 -6.59 -33.34 -32.45
C LEU A 402 -5.96 -34.72 -32.33
N LYS A 403 -5.79 -35.39 -33.48
CA LYS A 403 -4.98 -36.62 -33.55
C LYS A 403 -3.49 -36.24 -33.62
N PRO A 404 -2.57 -37.11 -33.19
CA PRO A 404 -1.15 -36.90 -33.46
C PRO A 404 -0.91 -36.70 -34.97
N GLY A 405 -0.03 -35.76 -35.31
CA GLY A 405 0.26 -35.34 -36.69
C GLY A 405 -0.73 -34.36 -37.31
N SER A 406 -1.61 -33.73 -36.51
CA SER A 406 -2.62 -32.79 -37.02
C SER A 406 -2.37 -31.34 -36.61
N GLU A 407 -2.85 -30.43 -37.44
CA GLU A 407 -2.93 -29.00 -37.16
C GLU A 407 -4.40 -28.59 -37.00
N HIS A 408 -4.64 -27.63 -36.12
CA HIS A 408 -5.96 -27.06 -35.91
C HIS A 408 -5.86 -25.58 -35.58
N VAL A 409 -6.83 -24.83 -36.09
CA VAL A 409 -6.96 -23.40 -35.84
C VAL A 409 -8.17 -23.19 -34.94
N VAL A 410 -7.92 -22.67 -33.73
CA VAL A 410 -8.98 -22.37 -32.77
C VAL A 410 -9.31 -20.90 -32.82
N ARG A 411 -10.60 -20.59 -32.93
CA ARG A 411 -11.09 -19.20 -32.95
C ARG A 411 -11.78 -18.83 -31.65
N PHE A 412 -11.42 -17.69 -31.08
CA PHE A 412 -12.00 -17.12 -29.87
C PHE A 412 -12.97 -15.99 -30.24
N GLY A 413 -14.22 -16.35 -30.53
CA GLY A 413 -15.23 -15.39 -30.95
C GLY A 413 -14.92 -14.76 -32.31
N GLN A 414 -15.09 -13.44 -32.43
CA GLN A 414 -14.81 -12.69 -33.66
C GLN A 414 -13.38 -12.12 -33.73
N GLU A 415 -12.60 -12.24 -32.65
CA GLU A 415 -11.36 -11.46 -32.53
C GLU A 415 -10.11 -12.35 -32.43
N GLY A 416 -10.08 -13.48 -31.72
CA GLY A 416 -8.81 -14.23 -31.54
C GLY A 416 -8.65 -15.47 -32.42
N GLU A 417 -7.42 -15.76 -32.86
CA GLU A 417 -7.04 -17.03 -33.50
C GLU A 417 -5.76 -17.62 -32.86
N ALA A 418 -5.78 -18.93 -32.57
CA ALA A 418 -4.62 -19.72 -32.14
C ALA A 418 -4.37 -20.88 -33.10
N HIS A 419 -3.12 -21.09 -33.46
CA HIS A 419 -2.68 -22.21 -34.28
C HIS A 419 -2.09 -23.29 -33.39
N LEU A 420 -2.65 -24.48 -33.43
CA LEU A 420 -2.19 -25.64 -32.66
C LEU A 420 -1.67 -26.70 -33.62
N TYR A 421 -0.44 -27.14 -33.38
CA TYR A 421 0.16 -28.26 -34.09
C TYR A 421 0.52 -29.36 -33.09
N TYR A 422 -0.14 -30.52 -33.20
CA TYR A 422 0.10 -31.68 -32.36
C TYR A 422 0.84 -32.75 -33.15
N SER A 423 2.11 -32.99 -32.82
CA SER A 423 2.98 -33.88 -33.60
C SER A 423 2.74 -35.36 -33.30
N GLU A 424 3.23 -36.24 -34.17
CA GLU A 424 3.24 -37.70 -33.93
C GLU A 424 4.06 -38.08 -32.69
N GLY A 425 5.11 -37.31 -32.38
CA GLY A 425 5.96 -37.48 -31.19
C GLY A 425 5.33 -36.98 -29.89
N GLY A 426 4.10 -36.44 -29.95
CA GLY A 426 3.36 -36.00 -28.78
C GLY A 426 3.76 -34.61 -28.25
N PHE A 427 4.57 -33.83 -28.96
CA PHE A 427 4.82 -32.43 -28.63
C PHE A 427 3.73 -31.52 -29.22
N LEU A 428 3.46 -30.42 -28.53
CA LEU A 428 2.43 -29.46 -28.89
C LEU A 428 3.08 -28.10 -29.16
N ARG A 429 2.89 -27.56 -30.36
CA ARG A 429 3.24 -26.16 -30.68
C ARG A 429 1.96 -25.33 -30.71
N VAL A 430 1.97 -24.20 -30.03
CA VAL A 430 0.86 -23.26 -30.01
C VAL A 430 1.39 -21.87 -30.37
N ALA A 431 0.79 -21.24 -31.37
CA ALA A 431 1.09 -19.87 -31.75
C ALA A 431 -0.15 -19.00 -31.62
N ALA A 432 0.02 -17.80 -31.07
CA ALA A 432 -1.02 -16.79 -31.00
C ALA A 432 -0.95 -15.88 -32.23
N ALA A 433 -1.92 -15.97 -33.13
CA ALA A 433 -1.86 -15.25 -34.39
C ALA A 433 -2.18 -13.76 -34.22
N GLU A 434 -3.36 -13.45 -33.66
CA GLU A 434 -3.89 -12.08 -33.71
C GLU A 434 -4.11 -11.47 -32.32
N HIS A 435 -4.34 -12.28 -31.27
CA HIS A 435 -4.70 -11.78 -29.94
C HIS A 435 -4.03 -12.54 -28.80
N LYS A 436 -3.90 -11.85 -27.66
CA LYS A 436 -3.49 -12.46 -26.39
C LYS A 436 -4.51 -13.50 -25.94
N PHE A 437 -4.04 -14.67 -25.54
CA PHE A 437 -4.84 -15.65 -24.80
C PHE A 437 -4.00 -16.40 -23.76
N SER A 438 -4.70 -17.16 -22.92
CA SER A 438 -4.09 -18.04 -21.94
C SER A 438 -4.38 -19.49 -22.31
N LEU A 439 -3.40 -20.37 -22.21
CA LEU A 439 -3.57 -21.82 -22.26
C LEU A 439 -3.74 -22.34 -20.84
N LYS A 440 -4.77 -23.15 -20.59
CA LYS A 440 -4.93 -23.88 -19.34
C LYS A 440 -4.75 -25.37 -19.57
N ILE A 441 -3.64 -25.93 -19.10
CA ILE A 441 -3.31 -27.35 -19.27
C ILE A 441 -3.84 -28.13 -18.08
N GLU A 442 -5.04 -28.69 -18.22
CA GLU A 442 -5.76 -29.38 -17.13
C GLU A 442 -4.98 -30.58 -16.60
N SER A 443 -4.30 -31.29 -17.50
CA SER A 443 -3.52 -32.48 -17.17
C SER A 443 -2.26 -32.18 -16.33
N LEU A 444 -1.89 -30.90 -16.20
CA LEU A 444 -0.80 -30.38 -15.38
C LEU A 444 -1.35 -29.54 -14.22
N ASN A 445 -2.45 -30.00 -13.63
CA ASN A 445 -3.18 -29.30 -12.59
C ASN A 445 -3.47 -27.86 -13.01
N GLY A 446 -4.09 -27.68 -14.17
CA GLY A 446 -4.53 -26.36 -14.65
C GLY A 446 -3.42 -25.32 -14.78
N LEU A 447 -2.18 -25.73 -15.11
CA LEU A 447 -1.09 -24.83 -15.47
C LEU A 447 -1.58 -23.78 -16.47
N LEU A 448 -1.30 -22.50 -16.20
CA LEU A 448 -1.61 -21.41 -17.11
C LEU A 448 -0.36 -20.98 -17.87
N VAL A 449 -0.48 -20.79 -19.19
CA VAL A 449 0.56 -20.19 -20.03
C VAL A 449 -0.04 -19.00 -20.76
N GLU A 450 0.54 -17.81 -20.63
CA GLU A 450 0.07 -16.60 -21.29
C GLU A 450 0.91 -16.30 -22.53
N LEU A 451 0.25 -16.14 -23.69
CA LEU A 451 0.87 -15.76 -24.96
C LEU A 451 0.30 -14.43 -25.44
N GLU A 452 1.15 -13.51 -25.88
CA GLU A 452 0.71 -12.29 -26.57
C GLU A 452 0.57 -12.56 -28.08
N ALA A 453 -0.07 -11.64 -28.81
CA ALA A 453 -0.20 -11.77 -30.26
C ALA A 453 1.18 -11.83 -30.94
N GLY A 454 1.36 -12.79 -31.82
CA GLY A 454 2.63 -13.12 -32.49
C GLY A 454 3.54 -14.08 -31.71
N ASP A 455 3.25 -14.37 -30.43
CA ASP A 455 4.09 -15.29 -29.65
C ASP A 455 3.79 -16.76 -29.92
N GLU A 456 4.80 -17.58 -29.74
CA GLU A 456 4.75 -19.03 -29.90
C GLU A 456 5.37 -19.75 -28.70
N VAL A 457 4.81 -20.93 -28.38
CA VAL A 457 5.44 -21.91 -27.50
C VAL A 457 5.42 -23.31 -28.11
N GLN A 458 6.50 -24.05 -27.87
CA GLN A 458 6.58 -25.49 -28.04
C GLN A 458 6.61 -26.16 -26.67
N MET A 459 5.79 -27.19 -26.50
CA MET A 459 5.59 -27.88 -25.23
C MET A 459 5.81 -29.39 -25.40
N ILE A 460 6.54 -29.99 -24.47
CA ILE A 460 6.80 -31.43 -24.42
C ILE A 460 6.41 -31.95 -23.04
N LEU A 461 5.52 -32.94 -22.99
CA LEU A 461 5.11 -33.63 -21.77
C LEU A 461 5.66 -35.05 -21.83
N ASP A 462 6.47 -35.46 -20.86
CA ASP A 462 6.93 -36.83 -20.71
C ASP A 462 6.52 -37.34 -19.31
N ARG A 463 5.33 -37.94 -19.22
CA ARG A 463 4.80 -38.51 -17.98
C ARG A 463 5.63 -39.69 -17.46
N ARG A 464 6.39 -40.37 -18.32
CA ARG A 464 7.22 -41.51 -17.92
C ARG A 464 8.46 -41.03 -17.18
N LYS A 465 9.07 -39.95 -17.65
CA LYS A 465 10.18 -39.27 -16.98
C LYS A 465 9.74 -38.31 -15.88
N GLY A 466 8.45 -37.98 -15.85
CA GLY A 466 7.92 -36.99 -14.92
C GLY A 466 8.44 -35.60 -15.23
N THR A 467 8.49 -35.21 -16.51
CA THR A 467 8.99 -33.90 -16.94
C THR A 467 8.02 -33.19 -17.88
N PHE A 468 7.93 -31.87 -17.74
CA PHE A 468 7.24 -30.97 -18.68
C PHE A 468 8.22 -29.87 -19.13
N THR A 469 8.37 -29.69 -20.43
CA THR A 469 9.25 -28.67 -21.03
C THR A 469 8.40 -27.68 -21.81
N LEU A 470 8.66 -26.38 -21.62
CA LEU A 470 8.12 -25.30 -22.43
C LEU A 470 9.27 -24.51 -23.04
N GLN A 471 9.23 -24.30 -24.34
CA GLN A 471 10.21 -23.54 -25.12
C GLN A 471 9.49 -22.43 -25.88
N THR A 472 10.01 -21.21 -25.86
CA THR A 472 9.46 -20.06 -26.57
C THR A 472 10.05 -19.96 -27.98
N GLY A 473 9.26 -19.41 -28.91
CA GLY A 473 9.71 -19.09 -30.25
C GLY A 473 10.85 -18.07 -30.26
N ILE A 474 11.66 -18.09 -31.33
CA ILE A 474 12.73 -17.11 -31.54
C ILE A 474 12.21 -15.71 -31.81
N ASP A 475 11.04 -15.62 -32.45
CA ASP A 475 10.40 -14.37 -32.86
C ASP A 475 9.41 -13.84 -31.81
N ASN A 476 9.33 -14.46 -30.63
CA ASN A 476 8.48 -13.97 -29.55
C ASN A 476 8.92 -12.55 -29.18
N SER A 477 7.97 -11.63 -29.27
CA SER A 477 8.22 -10.22 -28.96
C SER A 477 8.11 -9.95 -27.46
N PHE A 478 7.52 -10.88 -26.70
CA PHE A 478 7.28 -10.76 -25.26
C PHE A 478 7.75 -12.00 -24.49
N THR A 479 7.92 -11.83 -23.17
CA THR A 479 8.13 -12.97 -22.27
C THR A 479 6.83 -13.76 -22.12
N VAL A 480 6.92 -15.08 -22.23
CA VAL A 480 5.80 -15.98 -21.97
C VAL A 480 5.68 -16.19 -20.48
N GLY A 481 4.53 -15.84 -19.92
CA GLY A 481 4.21 -16.07 -18.50
C GLY A 481 3.72 -17.50 -18.29
N VAL A 482 4.25 -18.18 -17.29
CA VAL A 482 3.74 -19.50 -16.86
C VAL A 482 3.29 -19.36 -15.42
N ASP A 483 2.07 -19.78 -15.07
CA ASP A 483 1.54 -19.76 -13.70
C ASP A 483 1.12 -21.16 -13.27
N THR A 484 1.82 -21.69 -12.28
CA THR A 484 1.56 -23.02 -11.72
C THR A 484 0.61 -22.90 -10.52
N GLN A 485 -0.21 -23.92 -10.25
CA GLN A 485 -1.15 -23.90 -9.11
C GLN A 485 -0.51 -23.72 -7.73
N ASN A 486 0.77 -24.06 -7.58
CA ASN A 486 1.50 -23.87 -6.32
C ASN A 486 2.01 -22.42 -6.13
N GLY A 487 1.66 -21.53 -7.05
CA GLY A 487 2.04 -20.12 -7.06
C GLY A 487 3.37 -19.85 -7.73
N PHE A 488 4.18 -20.85 -8.09
CA PHE A 488 5.41 -20.57 -8.86
C PHE A 488 5.04 -20.08 -10.27
N ALA A 489 5.50 -18.89 -10.65
CA ALA A 489 5.10 -18.26 -11.92
C ALA A 489 6.28 -17.67 -12.73
N PRO A 490 7.09 -18.52 -13.36
CA PRO A 490 8.26 -18.08 -14.11
C PRO A 490 7.88 -17.33 -15.39
N GLN A 491 8.78 -16.45 -15.84
CA GLN A 491 8.72 -15.85 -17.17
C GLN A 491 9.82 -16.44 -18.07
N VAL A 492 9.48 -16.71 -19.32
CA VAL A 492 10.38 -17.30 -20.31
C VAL A 492 10.55 -16.32 -21.47
N GLY A 493 11.75 -15.77 -21.64
CA GLY A 493 12.06 -14.86 -22.76
C GLY A 493 12.14 -15.60 -24.10
N ALA A 494 12.27 -14.87 -25.21
CA ALA A 494 12.37 -15.45 -26.56
C ALA A 494 13.53 -16.44 -26.71
N ASN A 495 13.32 -17.52 -27.48
CA ASN A 495 14.29 -18.60 -27.69
C ASN A 495 14.84 -19.24 -26.40
N ARG A 496 14.03 -19.32 -25.33
CA ARG A 496 14.41 -19.93 -24.05
C ARG A 496 13.51 -21.10 -23.74
N ALA A 497 14.01 -22.00 -22.89
CA ALA A 497 13.26 -23.15 -22.42
C ALA A 497 13.28 -23.25 -20.90
N ILE A 498 12.17 -23.74 -20.36
CA ILE A 498 11.97 -24.08 -18.96
C ILE A 498 11.53 -25.54 -18.86
N ASN A 499 12.12 -26.29 -17.92
CA ASN A 499 11.74 -27.67 -17.63
C ASN A 499 11.22 -27.74 -16.20
N PHE A 500 10.11 -28.44 -16.00
CA PHE A 500 9.49 -28.71 -14.72
C PHE A 500 9.53 -30.22 -14.46
N ASN A 501 9.80 -30.62 -13.21
CA ASN A 501 9.46 -31.98 -12.81
C ASN A 501 7.99 -32.03 -12.39
N ILE A 502 7.29 -33.09 -12.81
CA ILE A 502 5.87 -33.30 -12.56
C ILE A 502 5.66 -34.60 -11.78
N LYS A 503 4.76 -34.54 -10.80
CA LYS A 503 4.31 -35.70 -10.03
C LYS A 503 3.28 -36.50 -10.84
N LYS A 504 2.95 -37.70 -10.35
CA LYS A 504 1.95 -38.59 -11.00
C LYS A 504 0.57 -37.95 -11.13
N ASP A 505 0.21 -37.06 -10.20
CA ASP A 505 -1.04 -36.30 -10.18
C ASP A 505 -1.00 -35.04 -11.07
N GLY A 506 0.08 -34.82 -11.84
CA GLY A 506 0.27 -33.64 -12.67
C GLY A 506 0.76 -32.40 -11.90
N ALA A 507 0.92 -32.47 -10.58
CA ALA A 507 1.43 -31.35 -9.80
C ALA A 507 2.90 -31.09 -10.13
N MET A 508 3.23 -29.83 -10.42
CA MET A 508 4.62 -29.42 -10.62
C MET A 508 5.35 -29.35 -9.27
N THR A 509 6.58 -29.85 -9.26
CA THR A 509 7.52 -29.56 -8.18
C THR A 509 7.99 -28.12 -8.31
N THR A 510 8.29 -27.45 -7.20
CA THR A 510 8.83 -26.08 -7.20
C THR A 510 10.22 -25.96 -7.82
N THR A 511 10.85 -27.08 -8.20
CA THR A 511 12.10 -27.12 -8.96
C THR A 511 11.81 -27.11 -10.46
N ALA A 512 12.30 -26.05 -11.12
CA ALA A 512 12.38 -25.95 -12.56
C ALA A 512 13.85 -25.72 -12.97
N SER A 513 14.27 -26.32 -14.08
CA SER A 513 15.62 -26.16 -14.65
C SER A 513 15.53 -25.63 -16.08
N GLY A 514 16.26 -24.57 -16.40
CA GLY A 514 16.22 -23.94 -17.72
C GLY A 514 16.65 -22.48 -17.68
N PHE A 515 16.60 -21.82 -18.83
CA PHE A 515 16.88 -20.38 -18.95
C PHE A 515 15.62 -19.61 -18.56
N LEU A 516 15.43 -19.48 -17.26
CA LEU A 516 14.42 -18.62 -16.69
C LEU A 516 14.82 -17.16 -16.90
N VAL A 517 13.88 -16.31 -17.29
CA VAL A 517 13.94 -14.91 -16.85
C VAL A 517 13.33 -14.90 -15.45
N ASN A 518 13.97 -15.64 -14.52
CA ASN A 518 13.75 -15.48 -13.11
C ASN A 518 15.01 -14.88 -12.53
N TYR A 519 14.81 -13.68 -12.00
CA TYR A 519 15.65 -13.05 -11.00
C TYR A 519 16.16 -14.09 -10.00
N THR A 520 17.44 -14.45 -10.09
CA THR A 520 18.18 -14.94 -8.94
C THR A 520 18.50 -13.68 -8.12
N PRO A 521 18.15 -13.60 -6.83
CA PRO A 521 18.59 -12.50 -5.98
C PRO A 521 20.11 -12.40 -6.04
N GLY A 522 20.61 -11.46 -6.83
CA GLY A 522 22.04 -11.18 -6.95
C GLY A 522 22.87 -12.08 -7.88
N ALA A 523 22.44 -12.43 -9.09
CA ALA A 523 23.41 -12.92 -10.08
C ALA A 523 24.41 -11.80 -10.47
N GLU A 524 25.69 -12.16 -10.57
CA GLU A 524 26.79 -11.24 -10.88
C GLU A 524 26.75 -10.76 -12.33
N ASP A 525 27.28 -9.55 -12.52
CA ASP A 525 27.56 -8.92 -13.79
C ASP A 525 28.75 -9.63 -14.47
N PRO A 526 28.61 -10.31 -15.62
CA PRO A 526 29.76 -10.87 -16.31
C PRO A 526 30.54 -9.84 -17.13
N LEU A 527 30.11 -8.58 -17.21
CA LEU A 527 30.65 -7.62 -18.18
C LEU A 527 30.85 -6.21 -17.57
N LEU A 528 31.79 -6.13 -16.62
CA LEU A 528 32.50 -4.89 -16.34
C LEU A 528 34.02 -5.15 -16.37
N ASN A 529 34.55 -5.31 -17.57
CA ASN A 529 35.92 -4.96 -17.90
C ASN A 529 35.86 -4.08 -19.17
N ASP A 530 35.74 -2.77 -18.96
CA ASP A 530 36.05 -1.77 -19.98
C ASP A 530 37.57 -1.74 -20.14
N ASP A 531 38.06 -2.33 -21.23
CA ASP A 531 39.17 -1.86 -22.07
C ASP A 531 39.63 -3.04 -22.95
N HIS A 532 39.14 -3.12 -24.19
CA HIS A 532 39.86 -3.49 -25.43
C HIS A 532 38.89 -3.86 -26.58
N ASP A 533 39.34 -3.55 -27.80
CA ASP A 533 38.71 -3.66 -29.14
C ASP A 533 37.75 -4.84 -29.42
N PRO A 534 36.80 -4.68 -30.38
CA PRO A 534 35.84 -5.70 -30.72
C PRO A 534 36.48 -6.75 -31.64
N LEU A 535 37.00 -7.82 -31.05
CA LEU A 535 37.10 -9.10 -31.74
C LEU A 535 35.94 -9.99 -31.29
N ILE A 536 35.10 -10.32 -32.27
CA ILE A 536 34.02 -11.31 -32.19
C ILE A 536 34.57 -12.61 -31.58
N PRO A 537 33.97 -13.17 -30.52
CA PRO A 537 34.10 -14.58 -30.23
C PRO A 537 32.77 -15.30 -30.48
N ASP A 538 32.82 -16.22 -31.44
CA ASP A 538 31.94 -17.38 -31.51
C ASP A 538 31.96 -18.16 -30.19
N ARG A 539 30.80 -18.76 -29.86
CA ARG A 539 30.52 -19.67 -28.72
C ARG A 539 30.54 -19.06 -27.33
N VAL A 540 29.32 -18.75 -26.84
CA VAL A 540 29.01 -18.70 -25.40
C VAL A 540 28.70 -20.11 -24.93
N ASP A 541 29.48 -20.62 -23.97
CA ASP A 541 29.22 -21.87 -23.25
C ASP A 541 27.88 -21.79 -22.51
N GLN A 542 27.03 -22.80 -22.71
CA GLN A 542 25.70 -22.91 -22.11
C GLN A 542 25.79 -23.68 -20.79
N THR A 543 25.78 -22.99 -19.65
CA THR A 543 25.70 -23.63 -18.32
C THR A 543 24.26 -23.66 -17.82
N PRO A 544 23.67 -24.83 -17.49
CA PRO A 544 22.33 -24.90 -16.90
C PRO A 544 22.31 -24.34 -15.47
N VAL A 545 21.39 -23.41 -15.18
CA VAL A 545 21.11 -22.97 -13.79
C VAL A 545 20.11 -23.93 -13.17
N SER A 546 20.52 -24.61 -12.11
CA SER A 546 19.63 -25.41 -11.25
C SER A 546 19.21 -24.55 -10.06
N VAL A 547 17.94 -24.16 -9.99
CA VAL A 547 17.40 -23.51 -8.78
C VAL A 547 16.96 -24.61 -7.81
N VAL A 548 17.87 -24.97 -6.91
CA VAL A 548 17.54 -25.80 -5.74
C VAL A 548 17.16 -24.83 -4.62
N ARG A 549 15.92 -24.92 -4.13
CA ARG A 549 15.53 -24.32 -2.84
C ARG A 549 15.78 -25.31 -1.73
#